data_AF-A0A6L7AD08-F1
#
_entry.id   AF-A0A6L7AD08-F1
#
_cell.length_a   1.000
_cell.length_b   1.000
_cell.length_c   1.000
_cell.angle_alpha   90.00
_cell.angle_beta   90.00
_cell.angle_gamma   90.00
#
_symmetry.space_group_name_H-M   'P 1'
#
loop_
_entity.id
_entity.type
_entity.pdbx_description
1 polymer ?
#
loop_
_entity_poly.entity_id
_entity_poly.type
_entity_poly.pdbx_seq_one_letter_code
_entity_poly.pdbx_strand_id
1 'polypeptide(L)'
;MKNPRKFIQQQTNHMLSKSTERLGQFKQFLFAPNLITFVISVVVGNSFGSTIKALVNLVFGLFDFTRLWLFSTQHTLYYNRITQPLSEFASSLLTTVLIATIVFFTIRFINETLIVDPVNKWGYNQAHADALHLQKQNEETIALQRKILAELEKLNQQENPK
;
A
#
# COMPACT_ATOMS: atom_id res chain seq x y z
N MET A 1 -10.17 24.78 -51.01
CA MET A 1 -9.93 23.38 -50.60
C MET A 1 -9.14 23.36 -49.29
N LYS A 2 -9.68 22.77 -48.21
CA LYS A 2 -9.02 22.75 -46.89
C LYS A 2 -7.81 21.81 -46.94
N ASN A 3 -6.66 22.29 -46.47
CA ASN A 3 -5.36 21.62 -46.57
C ASN A 3 -5.38 20.28 -45.80
N PRO A 4 -5.26 19.11 -46.46
CA PRO A 4 -5.50 17.79 -45.86
C PRO A 4 -4.55 17.48 -44.70
N ARG A 5 -3.34 18.05 -44.69
CA ARG A 5 -2.38 17.91 -43.58
C ARG A 5 -2.87 18.53 -42.26
N LYS A 6 -3.58 19.66 -42.33
CA LYS A 6 -4.14 20.32 -41.14
C LYS A 6 -5.33 19.55 -40.57
N PHE A 7 -6.11 18.89 -41.42
CA PHE A 7 -7.25 18.07 -41.00
C PHE A 7 -6.78 16.79 -40.30
N ILE A 8 -5.76 16.10 -40.84
CA ILE A 8 -5.15 14.93 -40.20
C ILE A 8 -4.52 15.33 -38.86
N GLN A 9 -3.75 16.42 -38.79
CA GLN A 9 -3.20 16.92 -37.52
C GLN A 9 -4.28 17.26 -36.48
N GLN A 10 -5.37 17.91 -36.89
CA GLN A 10 -6.48 18.23 -35.98
C GLN A 10 -7.19 16.97 -35.47
N GLN A 11 -7.38 15.96 -36.33
CA GLN A 11 -8.02 14.71 -35.96
C GLN A 11 -7.12 13.86 -35.04
N THR A 12 -5.81 13.81 -35.30
CA THR A 12 -4.84 13.15 -34.40
C THR A 12 -4.75 13.87 -33.06
N ASN A 13 -4.68 15.20 -33.04
CA ASN A 13 -4.66 15.98 -31.80
C ASN A 13 -5.95 15.83 -30.99
N HIS A 14 -7.11 15.74 -31.65
CA HIS A 14 -8.39 15.52 -30.98
C HIS A 14 -8.53 14.09 -30.41
N MET A 15 -7.97 13.09 -31.09
CA MET A 15 -7.93 11.71 -30.58
C MET A 15 -6.95 11.58 -29.41
N LEU A 16 -5.78 12.23 -29.50
CA LEU A 16 -4.80 12.28 -28.41
C LEU A 16 -5.36 13.03 -27.20
N SER A 17 -6.06 14.15 -27.39
CA SER A 17 -6.68 14.89 -26.28
C SER A 17 -7.77 14.07 -25.58
N LYS A 18 -8.66 13.40 -26.34
CA LYS A 18 -9.68 12.49 -25.77
C LYS A 18 -9.08 11.31 -25.01
N SER A 19 -8.01 10.71 -25.53
CA SER A 19 -7.31 9.62 -24.84
C SER A 19 -6.64 10.11 -23.56
N THR A 20 -6.07 11.32 -23.58
CA THR A 20 -5.44 11.93 -22.40
C THR A 20 -6.47 12.29 -21.33
N GLU A 21 -7.66 12.78 -21.72
CA GLU A 21 -8.78 13.01 -20.79
C GLU A 21 -9.28 11.72 -20.13
N ARG A 22 -9.46 10.64 -20.90
CA ARG A 22 -9.87 9.33 -20.36
C ARG A 22 -8.84 8.75 -19.40
N LEU A 23 -7.54 8.92 -19.69
CA LEU A 23 -6.46 8.54 -18.78
C LEU A 23 -6.48 9.40 -17.50
N GLY A 24 -6.80 10.68 -17.60
CA GLY A 24 -6.99 11.57 -16.44
C GLY A 24 -8.15 11.15 -15.55
N GLN A 25 -9.29 10.77 -16.14
CA GLN A 25 -10.45 10.23 -15.42
C GLN A 25 -10.15 8.88 -14.77
N PHE A 26 -9.45 7.99 -15.47
CA PHE A 26 -9.00 6.72 -14.91
C PHE A 26 -8.03 6.92 -13.74
N LYS A 27 -7.10 7.88 -13.87
CA LYS A 27 -6.21 8.30 -12.80
C LYS A 27 -7.02 8.74 -11.58
N GLN A 28 -7.99 9.65 -11.74
CA GLN A 28 -8.85 10.10 -10.65
C GLN A 28 -9.67 8.98 -10.01
N PHE A 29 -10.19 8.05 -10.81
CA PHE A 29 -10.92 6.88 -10.31
C PHE A 29 -10.01 5.94 -9.50
N LEU A 30 -8.81 5.64 -9.99
CA LEU A 30 -7.83 4.84 -9.27
C LEU A 30 -7.45 5.51 -7.94
N PHE A 31 -7.22 6.82 -7.94
CA PHE A 31 -6.94 7.59 -6.73
C PHE A 31 -8.18 7.99 -5.93
N ALA A 32 -9.36 7.44 -6.25
CA ALA A 32 -10.52 7.59 -5.39
C ALA A 32 -10.18 7.05 -3.98
N PRO A 33 -10.67 7.69 -2.91
CA PRO A 33 -10.32 7.33 -1.54
C PRO A 33 -10.49 5.82 -1.31
N ASN A 34 -9.42 5.18 -0.84
CA ASN A 34 -9.39 3.78 -0.43
C ASN A 34 -9.65 2.72 -1.52
N LEU A 35 -9.85 3.06 -2.80
CA LEU A 35 -10.16 2.07 -3.84
C LEU A 35 -8.97 1.14 -4.14
N ILE A 36 -7.78 1.69 -4.40
CA ILE A 36 -6.57 0.89 -4.59
C ILE A 36 -6.28 0.05 -3.34
N THR A 37 -6.50 0.61 -2.16
CA THR A 37 -6.26 -0.08 -0.88
C THR A 37 -7.18 -1.28 -0.75
N PHE A 38 -8.46 -1.08 -1.05
CA PHE A 38 -9.47 -2.11 -1.04
C PHE A 38 -9.16 -3.24 -2.02
N VAL A 39 -8.85 -2.91 -3.29
CA VAL A 39 -8.53 -3.92 -4.31
C VAL A 39 -7.30 -4.72 -3.92
N ILE A 40 -6.23 -4.06 -3.48
CA ILE A 40 -5.02 -4.73 -2.99
C ILE A 40 -5.35 -5.65 -1.82
N SER A 41 -6.16 -5.18 -0.87
CA SER A 41 -6.56 -5.98 0.31
C SER A 41 -7.34 -7.23 -0.08
N VAL A 42 -8.26 -7.11 -1.05
CA VAL A 42 -9.04 -8.26 -1.58
C VAL A 42 -8.12 -9.25 -2.29
N VAL A 43 -7.20 -8.78 -3.14
CA VAL A 43 -6.30 -9.65 -3.91
C VAL A 43 -5.28 -10.36 -2.99
N VAL A 44 -4.63 -9.61 -2.10
CA VAL A 44 -3.68 -10.18 -1.12
C VAL A 44 -4.42 -11.11 -0.16
N GLY A 45 -5.60 -10.72 0.32
CA GLY A 45 -6.41 -11.54 1.22
C GLY A 45 -6.86 -12.85 0.59
N ASN A 46 -7.24 -12.85 -0.70
CA ASN A 46 -7.58 -14.07 -1.43
C ASN A 46 -6.35 -14.99 -1.55
N SER A 47 -5.21 -14.45 -2.00
CA SER A 47 -3.98 -15.24 -2.12
C SER A 47 -3.53 -15.82 -0.78
N PHE A 48 -3.55 -15.01 0.28
CA PHE A 48 -3.22 -15.46 1.63
C PHE A 48 -4.18 -16.55 2.09
N GLY A 49 -5.48 -16.38 1.88
CA GLY A 49 -6.49 -17.40 2.19
C GLY A 49 -6.25 -18.73 1.45
N SER A 50 -5.83 -18.68 0.19
CA SER A 50 -5.44 -19.88 -0.57
C SER A 50 -4.22 -20.57 0.04
N THR A 51 -3.19 -19.81 0.43
CA THR A 51 -1.99 -20.33 1.07
C THR A 51 -2.28 -20.98 2.43
N ILE A 52 -3.17 -20.39 3.23
CA ILE A 52 -3.62 -21.00 4.49
C ILE A 52 -4.36 -22.32 4.24
N LYS A 53 -5.24 -22.38 3.23
CA LYS A 53 -5.92 -23.64 2.86
C LYS A 53 -4.91 -24.70 2.44
N ALA A 54 -3.92 -24.34 1.62
CA ALA A 54 -2.88 -25.26 1.20
C ALA A 54 -2.01 -25.75 2.37
N LEU A 55 -1.72 -24.87 3.35
CA LEU A 55 -1.04 -25.26 4.58
C LEU A 55 -1.86 -26.26 5.40
N VAL A 56 -3.16 -26.00 5.56
CA VAL A 56 -4.08 -26.92 6.25
C VAL A 56 -4.12 -28.28 5.55
N ASN A 57 -4.20 -28.29 4.21
CA ASN A 57 -4.16 -29.51 3.41
C ASN A 57 -2.82 -30.27 3.54
N LEU A 58 -1.70 -29.55 3.64
CA LEU A 58 -0.39 -30.15 3.89
C LEU A 58 -0.36 -30.87 5.25
N VAL A 59 -0.89 -30.22 6.30
CA VAL A 59 -1.00 -30.82 7.63
C VAL A 59 -1.87 -32.08 7.57
N PHE A 60 -3.06 -32.01 6.96
CA PHE A 60 -3.91 -33.19 6.79
C PHE A 60 -3.27 -34.30 5.94
N GLY A 61 -2.52 -33.95 4.89
CA GLY A 61 -1.77 -34.91 4.07
C GLY A 61 -0.70 -35.66 4.88
N LEU A 62 -0.03 -34.98 5.82
CA LEU A 62 0.90 -35.61 6.76
C LEU A 62 0.19 -36.57 7.73
N PHE A 63 -0.99 -36.19 8.23
CA PHE A 63 -1.82 -37.07 9.06
C PHE A 63 -2.31 -38.30 8.27
N ASP A 64 -2.80 -38.11 7.04
CA ASP A 64 -3.26 -39.21 6.19
C ASP A 64 -2.11 -40.16 5.82
N PHE A 65 -0.92 -39.63 5.56
CA PHE A 65 0.27 -40.44 5.30
C PHE A 65 0.66 -41.27 6.52
N THR A 66 0.72 -40.67 7.72
CA THR A 66 1.08 -41.40 8.94
C THR A 66 0.03 -42.45 9.29
N ARG A 67 -1.27 -42.13 9.12
CA ARG A 67 -2.37 -43.10 9.28
C ARG A 67 -2.23 -44.27 8.30
N LEU A 68 -2.07 -44.01 7.01
CA LEU A 68 -1.94 -45.07 6.01
C LEU A 68 -0.69 -45.91 6.25
N TRP A 69 0.44 -45.30 6.63
CA TRP A 69 1.66 -46.02 6.93
C TRP A 69 1.52 -46.91 8.17
N LEU A 70 0.85 -46.45 9.23
CA LEU A 70 0.68 -47.19 10.49
C LEU A 70 -0.38 -48.30 10.42
N PHE A 71 -1.44 -48.09 9.63
CA PHE A 71 -2.59 -49.01 9.55
C PHE A 71 -2.68 -49.80 8.24
N SER A 72 -1.80 -49.59 7.26
CA SER A 72 -1.76 -50.40 6.04
C SER A 72 -1.06 -51.73 6.28
N THR A 73 -1.72 -52.81 5.88
CA THR A 73 -1.21 -54.20 5.94
C THR A 73 0.05 -54.42 5.10
N GLN A 74 0.35 -53.53 4.15
CA GLN A 74 1.53 -53.63 3.27
C GLN A 74 2.58 -52.54 3.54
N HIS A 75 2.36 -51.63 4.50
CA HIS A 75 3.21 -50.46 4.79
C HIS A 75 3.71 -49.71 3.54
N THR A 76 2.92 -49.71 2.46
CA THR A 76 3.29 -49.09 1.19
C THR A 76 3.39 -47.57 1.36
N LEU A 77 4.55 -47.01 1.04
CA LEU A 77 4.82 -45.58 1.18
C LEU A 77 4.15 -44.79 0.04
N TYR A 78 2.98 -44.22 0.31
CA TYR A 78 2.29 -43.35 -0.63
C TYR A 78 2.81 -41.91 -0.56
N TYR A 79 4.02 -41.70 -1.09
CA TYR A 79 4.66 -40.38 -1.10
C TYR A 79 3.80 -39.29 -1.72
N ASN A 80 2.93 -39.62 -2.68
CA ASN A 80 2.02 -38.67 -3.32
C ASN A 80 1.10 -37.93 -2.32
N ARG A 81 0.78 -38.55 -1.18
CA ARG A 81 -0.06 -37.94 -0.13
C ARG A 81 0.63 -36.81 0.64
N ILE A 82 1.96 -36.73 0.57
CA ILE A 82 2.76 -35.65 1.14
C ILE A 82 3.26 -34.72 0.05
N THR A 83 3.79 -35.27 -1.05
CA THR A 83 4.46 -34.47 -2.09
C THR A 83 3.50 -33.56 -2.82
N GLN A 84 2.26 -33.99 -3.06
CA GLN A 84 1.26 -33.16 -3.75
C GLN A 84 0.82 -31.96 -2.88
N PRO A 85 0.34 -32.14 -1.62
CA PRO A 85 0.01 -31.00 -0.76
C PRO A 85 1.21 -30.08 -0.49
N LEU A 86 2.42 -30.62 -0.42
CA LEU A 86 3.64 -29.83 -0.24
C LEU A 86 3.92 -28.95 -1.46
N SER A 87 3.77 -29.50 -2.68
CA SER A 87 3.91 -28.74 -3.91
C SER A 87 2.84 -27.65 -4.04
N GLU A 88 1.59 -27.95 -3.68
CA GLU A 88 0.49 -26.98 -3.68
C GLU A 88 0.72 -25.85 -2.66
N PHE A 89 1.21 -26.19 -1.47
CA PHE A 89 1.60 -25.20 -0.46
C PHE A 89 2.77 -24.34 -0.93
N ALA A 90 3.84 -24.93 -1.47
CA ALA A 90 4.99 -24.18 -1.97
C ALA A 90 4.59 -23.24 -3.12
N SER A 91 3.76 -23.71 -4.05
CA SER A 91 3.25 -22.91 -5.17
C SER A 91 2.37 -21.76 -4.70
N SER A 92 1.45 -22.00 -3.76
CA SER A 92 0.58 -20.93 -3.21
C SER A 92 1.38 -19.91 -2.42
N LEU A 93 2.31 -20.34 -1.58
CA LEU A 93 3.20 -19.45 -0.83
C LEU A 93 4.05 -18.58 -1.74
N LEU A 94 4.67 -19.17 -2.78
CA LEU A 94 5.43 -18.43 -3.78
C LEU A 94 4.53 -17.41 -4.50
N THR A 95 3.31 -17.81 -4.86
CA THR A 95 2.33 -16.91 -5.49
C THR A 95 1.99 -15.73 -4.58
N THR A 96 1.76 -15.96 -3.29
CA THR A 96 1.51 -14.88 -2.32
C THR A 96 2.68 -13.92 -2.23
N VAL A 97 3.92 -14.44 -2.18
CA VAL A 97 5.13 -13.60 -2.15
C VAL A 97 5.28 -12.77 -3.42
N LEU A 98 5.00 -13.36 -4.59
CA LEU A 98 5.02 -12.64 -5.87
C LEU A 98 3.95 -11.55 -5.93
N ILE A 99 2.73 -11.84 -5.47
CA ILE A 99 1.65 -10.83 -5.40
C ILE A 99 2.07 -9.68 -4.47
N ALA A 100 2.61 -9.97 -3.29
CA ALA A 100 3.09 -8.95 -2.36
C ALA A 100 4.21 -8.10 -2.97
N THR A 101 5.12 -8.73 -3.71
CA THR A 101 6.22 -8.06 -4.43
C THR A 101 5.67 -7.11 -5.51
N ILE A 102 4.75 -7.60 -6.34
CA ILE A 102 4.10 -6.79 -7.39
C ILE A 102 3.36 -5.61 -6.78
N VAL A 103 2.61 -5.84 -5.70
CA VAL A 103 1.90 -4.78 -4.97
C VAL A 103 2.88 -3.72 -4.45
N PHE A 104 3.97 -4.14 -3.81
CA PHE A 104 4.99 -3.22 -3.30
C PHE A 104 5.59 -2.34 -4.42
N PHE A 105 6.01 -2.96 -5.53
CA PHE A 105 6.56 -2.21 -6.66
C PHE A 105 5.51 -1.31 -7.32
N THR A 106 4.25 -1.74 -7.38
CA THR A 106 3.15 -0.93 -7.92
C THR A 106 2.91 0.32 -7.07
N ILE A 107 2.87 0.16 -5.74
CA ILE A 107 2.72 1.28 -4.79
C ILE A 107 3.90 2.24 -4.93
N ARG A 108 5.12 1.71 -4.99
CA ARG A 108 6.33 2.51 -5.17
C ARG A 108 6.29 3.31 -6.48
N PHE A 109 5.94 2.65 -7.58
CA PHE A 109 5.79 3.29 -8.89
C PHE A 109 4.76 4.42 -8.85
N ILE A 110 3.61 4.16 -8.23
CA ILE A 110 2.54 5.15 -8.04
C ILE A 110 3.04 6.36 -7.23
N ASN A 111 3.73 6.12 -6.11
CA ASN A 111 4.24 7.16 -5.21
C ASN A 111 5.37 8.00 -5.82
N GLU A 112 6.20 7.42 -6.67
CA GLU A 112 7.33 8.12 -7.29
C GLU A 112 6.94 8.81 -8.62
N THR A 113 5.97 8.27 -9.37
CA THR A 113 5.64 8.74 -10.73
C THR A 113 4.35 9.55 -10.81
N LEU A 114 3.31 9.19 -10.05
CA LEU A 114 1.97 9.77 -10.21
C LEU A 114 1.61 10.82 -9.15
N ILE A 115 2.24 10.78 -7.98
CA ILE A 115 1.94 11.65 -6.83
C ILE A 115 3.14 12.57 -6.57
N VAL A 116 3.00 13.84 -6.94
CA VAL A 116 4.05 14.85 -6.76
C VAL A 116 4.08 15.37 -5.32
N ASP A 117 2.92 15.52 -4.68
CA ASP A 117 2.82 16.05 -3.33
C ASP A 117 3.11 15.00 -2.25
N PRO A 118 4.04 15.26 -1.33
CA PRO A 118 4.45 14.31 -0.30
C PRO A 118 3.30 13.94 0.67
N VAL A 119 2.34 14.85 0.89
CA VAL A 119 1.17 14.63 1.77
C VAL A 119 0.17 13.65 1.15
N ASN A 120 0.11 13.59 -0.17
CA ASN A 120 -0.79 12.70 -0.90
C ASN A 120 -0.17 11.33 -1.18
N LYS A 121 1.11 11.13 -0.82
CA LYS A 121 1.79 9.85 -1.05
C LYS A 121 1.08 8.72 -0.30
N TRP A 122 0.94 7.61 -0.98
CA TRP A 122 0.27 6.44 -0.45
C TRP A 122 1.14 5.82 0.66
N GLY A 123 0.56 5.64 1.85
CA GLY A 123 1.31 5.25 3.05
C GLY A 123 1.94 6.43 3.81
N TYR A 124 1.62 7.69 3.44
CA TYR A 124 1.93 8.85 4.27
C TYR A 124 1.25 8.70 5.64
N ASN A 125 2.05 8.66 6.70
CA ASN A 125 1.55 8.57 8.06
C ASN A 125 1.07 9.96 8.51
N GLN A 126 -0.16 10.30 8.14
CA GLN A 126 -0.80 11.57 8.44
C GLN A 126 -0.77 11.87 9.95
N ALA A 127 -1.00 10.87 10.80
CA ALA A 127 -0.93 11.03 12.25
C ALA A 127 0.46 11.42 12.75
N HIS A 128 1.53 10.88 12.15
CA HIS A 128 2.89 11.26 12.53
C HIS A 128 3.27 12.66 12.05
N ALA A 129 2.86 13.02 10.83
CA ALA A 129 3.10 14.35 10.30
C ALA A 129 2.33 15.44 11.05
N ASP A 130 1.06 15.18 11.40
CA ASP A 130 0.23 16.08 12.20
C ASP A 130 0.81 16.24 13.61
N ALA A 131 1.28 15.15 14.23
CA ALA A 131 1.96 15.21 15.51
C ALA A 131 3.23 16.08 15.46
N LEU A 132 4.03 15.96 14.39
CA LEU A 132 5.23 16.79 14.19
C LEU A 132 4.87 18.26 13.99
N HIS A 133 3.78 18.55 13.26
CA HIS A 133 3.28 19.89 13.04
C HIS A 133 2.79 20.54 14.34
N LEU A 134 2.03 19.80 15.13
CA LEU A 134 1.55 20.23 16.44
C LEU A 134 2.70 20.45 17.43
N GLN A 135 3.74 19.60 17.38
CA GLN A 135 4.94 19.78 18.20
C GLN A 135 5.64 21.11 17.87
N LYS A 136 5.85 21.41 16.59
CA LYS A 136 6.45 22.69 16.16
C LYS A 136 5.61 23.89 16.57
N GLN A 137 4.28 23.83 16.38
CA GLN A 137 3.39 24.90 16.82
C GLN A 137 3.42 25.13 18.33
N ASN A 138 3.50 24.06 19.12
CA ASN A 138 3.63 24.16 20.57
C ASN A 138 4.99 24.76 20.97
N GLU A 139 6.09 24.36 20.32
CA GLU A 139 7.42 24.94 20.57
C GLU A 139 7.46 26.45 20.25
N GLU A 140 6.88 26.88 19.14
CA GLU A 140 6.75 28.29 18.77
C GLU A 140 5.89 29.07 19.78
N THR A 141 4.77 28.47 20.21
CA THR A 141 3.88 29.07 21.20
C THR A 141 4.57 29.22 22.55
N ILE A 142 5.31 28.20 23.00
CA ILE A 142 6.09 28.25 24.25
C ILE A 142 7.20 29.31 24.15
N ALA A 143 7.86 29.42 23.01
CA ALA A 143 8.88 30.45 22.79
C ALA A 143 8.30 31.87 22.85
N LEU A 144 7.12 32.08 22.25
CA LEU A 144 6.39 33.35 22.32
C LEU A 144 5.92 33.66 23.75
N GLN A 145 5.37 32.69 24.46
CA GLN A 145 4.97 32.84 25.86
C GLN A 145 6.15 33.23 26.76
N ARG A 146 7.32 32.60 26.56
CA ARG A 146 8.55 32.98 27.27
C ARG A 146 8.99 34.41 26.98
N LYS A 147 8.88 34.88 25.74
CA LYS A 147 9.19 36.28 25.40
C LYS A 147 8.24 37.24 26.09
N ILE A 148 6.93 36.95 26.09
CA ILE A 148 5.92 37.78 26.76
C ILE A 148 6.19 37.84 28.28
N LEU A 149 6.48 36.70 28.92
CA LEU A 149 6.83 36.64 30.34
C LEU A 149 8.08 37.48 30.65
N ALA A 150 9.13 37.38 29.83
CA ALA A 150 10.34 38.16 30.01
C ALA A 150 10.11 39.67 29.80
N GLU A 151 9.24 40.06 28.88
CA GLU A 151 8.83 41.46 28.66
C GLU A 151 8.04 41.99 29.86
N LEU A 152 7.09 41.19 30.37
CA LEU A 152 6.29 41.52 31.56
C LEU A 152 7.16 41.64 32.83
N GLU A 153 8.13 40.76 33.03
CA GLU A 153 9.07 40.85 34.14
C GLU A 153 9.93 42.13 34.07
N LYS A 154 10.39 42.51 32.88
CA LYS A 154 11.13 43.77 32.68
C LYS A 154 10.27 44.99 32.97
N LEU A 155 9.02 44.98 32.50
CA LEU A 155 8.08 46.07 32.76
C LEU A 155 7.76 46.19 34.26
N ASN A 156 7.54 45.06 34.93
CA ASN A 156 7.28 45.03 36.38
C ASN A 156 8.50 45.51 37.20
N GLN A 157 9.72 45.19 36.76
CA GLN A 157 10.96 45.72 37.36
C GLN A 157 11.16 47.23 37.08
N GLN A 158 10.65 47.76 35.97
CA GLN A 158 10.66 49.19 35.67
C GLN A 158 9.58 49.98 36.43
N GLU A 159 8.43 49.37 36.70
CA GLU A 159 7.31 50.01 37.40
C GLU A 159 7.52 50.02 38.93
N ASN A 160 8.36 49.13 39.45
CA ASN A 160 8.70 49.04 40.87
C ASN A 160 10.23 49.10 41.11
N PRO A 161 10.89 50.23 40.78
CA PRO A 161 12.29 50.42 41.09
C PRO A 161 12.44 50.56 42.61
N LYS A 162 13.21 49.66 43.21
CA LYS A 162 13.66 49.84 44.60
C LYS A 162 14.43 51.15 44.78
#